data_AF-A0A1Q7RZL2-F1
#
_entry.id   AF-A0A1Q7RZL2-F1
#
_cell.length_a   1.000
_cell.length_b   1.000
_cell.length_c   1.000
_cell.angle_alpha   90.00
_cell.angle_beta   90.00
_cell.angle_gamma   90.00
#
_symmetry.space_group_name_H-M   'P 1'
#
loop_
_entity.id
_entity.type
_entity.pdbx_description
1 polymer ?
#
loop_
_entity_poly.entity_id
_entity_poly.type
_entity_poly.pdbx_seq_one_letter_code
_entity_poly.pdbx_strand_id
1 'polypeptide(L)' 'MQVGASDDRQLSLIELFLDSTNNRVASTSVSSTTGTLTYKWNTSLKSQKRNHTLIARSTDAAGNRSTQQTVSVTVK' A
#
# COMPACT_ATOMS: atom_id res chain seq x y z
N MET A 1 -2.26 -8.59 -5.16
CA MET A 1 -2.07 -8.34 -3.72
C MET A 1 -3.16 -7.40 -3.23
N GLN A 2 -3.43 -7.41 -1.92
CA GLN A 2 -4.42 -6.55 -1.29
C GLN A 2 -3.83 -5.93 -0.03
N VAL A 3 -4.18 -4.68 0.23
CA VAL A 3 -3.84 -3.92 1.44
C VAL A 3 -5.14 -3.43 2.05
N GLY A 4 -5.43 -3.88 3.27
CA GLY A 4 -6.56 -3.40 4.05
C GLY A 4 -6.12 -2.31 5.02
N ALA A 5 -6.98 -1.32 5.24
CA ALA A 5 -6.83 -0.37 6.32
C ALA A 5 -8.18 -0.17 7.03
N SER A 6 -8.12 0.20 8.30
CA SER A 6 -9.26 0.57 9.13
C SER A 6 -8.94 1.78 9.98
N ASP A 7 -9.94 2.59 10.29
CA ASP A 7 -9.90 3.75 11.16
C ASP A 7 -11.19 3.84 11.98
N ASP A 8 -11.16 4.53 13.12
CA ASP A 8 -12.31 4.68 14.03
C ASP A 8 -13.33 5.72 13.53
N ARG A 9 -12.94 6.62 12.63
CA ARG A 9 -13.81 7.67 12.07
C ARG A 9 -14.01 7.51 10.58
N GLN A 10 -12.95 7.69 9.80
CA GLN A 10 -13.01 7.64 8.34
C GLN A 10 -11.60 7.63 7.75
N LEU A 11 -11.37 6.68 6.84
CA LEU A 11 -10.21 6.70 5.96
C LEU A 11 -10.48 7.62 4.78
N SER A 12 -9.44 8.33 4.34
CA SER A 12 -9.46 9.15 3.12
C SER A 12 -8.64 8.51 1.99
N LEU A 13 -7.51 7.89 2.32
CA LEU A 13 -6.58 7.37 1.32
C LEU A 13 -5.84 6.14 1.83
N ILE A 14 -5.63 5.16 0.96
CA ILE A 14 -4.66 4.08 1.16
C ILE A 14 -3.64 4.16 0.02
N GLU A 15 -2.36 4.16 0.38
CA GLU A 15 -1.23 4.20 -0.53
C GLU A 15 -0.38 2.93 -0.38
N LEU A 16 0.12 2.42 -1.50
CA LEU A 16 1.08 1.31 -1.56
C LEU A 16 2.32 1.75 -2.36
N PHE A 17 3.48 1.46 -1.81
CA PHE A 17 4.79 1.75 -2.39
C PHE A 17 5.60 0.46 -2.55
N LEU A 18 6.50 0.47 -3.53
CA LEU A 18 7.40 -0.65 -3.83
C LEU A 18 8.86 -0.20 -3.73
N ASP A 19 9.66 -0.92 -2.96
CA ASP A 19 11.09 -0.72 -2.67
C ASP A 19 11.44 0.55 -1.88
N SER A 20 10.69 1.64 -2.06
CA SER A 20 10.85 2.89 -1.30
C SER A 20 9.56 3.69 -1.22
N THR A 21 9.44 4.57 -0.22
CA THR A 21 8.29 5.47 -0.05
C THR A 21 8.15 6.54 -1.15
N ASN A 22 9.14 6.64 -2.05
CA ASN A 22 9.09 7.53 -3.20
C ASN A 22 8.51 6.85 -4.45
N ASN A 23 8.31 5.53 -4.43
CA ASN A 23 7.80 4.76 -5.56
C ASN A 23 6.38 4.25 -5.26
N ARG A 24 5.38 5.14 -5.38
CA ARG A 24 3.97 4.79 -5.18
C ARG A 24 3.46 4.00 -6.39
N VAL A 25 3.08 2.75 -6.16
CA VAL A 25 2.61 1.84 -7.21
C VAL A 25 1.09 1.73 -7.28
N ALA A 26 0.40 2.06 -6.19
CA ALA A 26 -1.06 2.08 -6.15
C ALA A 26 -1.59 3.01 -5.06
N SER A 27 -2.79 3.55 -5.27
CA SER A 27 -3.53 4.31 -4.27
C SER A 27 -5.03 4.18 -4.50
N THR A 28 -5.82 4.25 -3.43
CA THR A 28 -7.29 4.31 -3.53
C THR A 28 -7.83 5.29 -2.50
N SER A 29 -8.77 6.13 -2.95
CA SER A 29 -9.52 6.99 -2.05
C SER A 29 -10.60 6.17 -1.36
N VAL A 30 -10.74 6.39 -0.06
CA VAL A 30 -11.71 5.73 0.80
C VAL A 30 -12.59 6.82 1.42
N SER A 31 -13.85 6.51 1.70
CA SER A 31 -14.77 7.42 2.41
C SER A 31 -15.53 6.68 3.53
N SER A 32 -14.99 5.55 3.96
CA SER A 32 -15.51 4.65 4.98
C SER A 32 -14.47 4.40 6.08
N THR A 33 -14.90 3.83 7.20
CA THR A 33 -14.01 3.42 8.30
C THR A 33 -13.08 2.27 7.91
N THR A 34 -13.38 1.54 6.84
CA THR A 34 -12.54 0.46 6.31
C THR A 34 -12.36 0.61 4.81
N GLY A 35 -11.20 0.25 4.28
CA GLY A 35 -10.95 0.26 2.84
C GLY A 35 -9.93 -0.79 2.43
N THR A 36 -10.01 -1.21 1.18
CA THR A 36 -9.12 -2.21 0.60
C THR A 36 -8.55 -1.69 -0.72
N LEU A 37 -7.22 -1.63 -0.81
CA LEU A 37 -6.48 -1.35 -2.03
C LEU A 37 -6.05 -2.67 -2.68
N THR A 38 -6.49 -2.90 -3.91
CA THR A 38 -6.04 -4.05 -4.71
C THR A 38 -5.01 -3.61 -5.73
N TYR A 39 -3.83 -4.23 -5.72
CA TYR A 39 -2.76 -3.98 -6.69
C TYR A 39 -2.41 -5.28 -7.43
N LYS A 40 -2.39 -5.21 -8.77
CA LYS A 40 -1.94 -6.30 -9.64
C LYS A 40 -0.47 -6.08 -9.97
N TRP A 41 0.40 -6.81 -9.27
CA TRP A 41 1.85 -6.75 -9.50
C TRP A 41 2.27 -7.78 -10.54
N ASN A 42 2.87 -7.32 -11.64
CA ASN A 42 3.44 -8.20 -12.65
C ASN A 42 4.87 -8.62 -12.27
N THR A 43 5.02 -9.84 -11.77
CA THR A 43 6.30 -10.42 -11.34
C THR A 43 7.01 -11.22 -12.43
N SER A 44 6.46 -11.30 -13.64
CA SER A 44 7.05 -12.09 -14.75
C SER A 44 8.31 -11.46 -15.36
N LEU A 45 8.53 -10.16 -15.15
CA LEU A 45 9.67 -9.44 -15.68
C LEU A 45 10.96 -9.87 -14.96
N LYS A 46 12.04 -10.12 -15.71
CA LYS A 46 13.36 -10.47 -15.12
C LYS A 46 13.84 -9.45 -14.09
N SER A 47 13.54 -8.17 -14.28
CA SER A 47 13.90 -7.09 -13.34
C SER A 47 13.24 -7.21 -11.97
N GLN A 48 12.14 -7.98 -11.86
CA GLN A 48 11.43 -8.22 -10.62
C GLN A 48 11.96 -9.42 -9.84
N LYS A 49 12.88 -10.23 -10.40
CA LYS A 49 13.45 -11.42 -9.73
C LYS A 49 14.48 -11.04 -8.67
N ARG A 50 14.03 -10.35 -7.63
CA ARG A 50 14.83 -9.87 -6.52
C ARG A 50 13.99 -9.75 -5.25
N ASN A 51 14.62 -9.27 -4.19
CA ASN A 51 13.91 -8.84 -3.00
C ASN A 51 13.28 -7.48 -3.24
N HIS A 52 12.03 -7.37 -2.83
CA HIS A 52 11.22 -6.18 -2.90
C HIS A 52 10.65 -5.85 -1.54
N THR A 53 10.43 -4.57 -1.30
CA THR A 53 9.85 -4.08 -0.04
C THR A 53 8.53 -3.38 -0.34
N LEU A 54 7.42 -3.98 0.07
CA LEU A 54 6.10 -3.36 -0.03
C LEU A 54 5.86 -2.50 1.20
N ILE A 55 5.48 -1.25 0.99
CA ILE A 55 5.21 -0.30 2.09
C ILE A 55 3.77 0.18 1.91
N ALA A 56 2.93 0.00 2.92
CA ALA A 56 1.57 0.48 2.96
C ALA A 56 1.44 1.64 3.95
N ARG A 57 0.63 2.65 3.58
CA ARG A 57 0.28 3.77 4.45
C ARG A 57 -1.15 4.20 4.17
N SER A 58 -1.91 4.47 5.22
CA SER A 58 -3.24 5.06 5.12
C SER A 58 -3.24 6.50 5.64
N THR A 59 -4.19 7.29 5.15
CA THR A 59 -4.47 8.66 5.62
C THR A 59 -5.94 8.73 6.03
N ASP A 60 -6.23 9.28 7.20
CA ASP A 60 -7.59 9.53 7.66
C ASP A 60 -8.20 10.78 7.00
N ALA A 61 -9.47 11.05 7.26
CA ALA A 61 -10.16 12.24 6.77
C ALA A 61 -9.65 13.57 7.37
N ALA A 62 -8.96 13.52 8.52
CA ALA A 62 -8.33 14.67 9.13
C ALA A 62 -6.92 14.97 8.57
N GLY A 63 -6.41 14.11 7.67
CA GLY A 63 -5.09 14.23 7.06
C GLY A 63 -3.96 13.58 7.87
N ASN A 64 -4.28 12.87 8.96
CA ASN A 64 -3.29 12.11 9.72
C ASN A 64 -2.90 10.86 8.95
N ARG A 65 -1.60 10.54 8.97
CA ARG A 65 -1.05 9.36 8.31
C ARG A 65 -0.79 8.27 9.34
N SER A 66 -1.20 7.04 9.01
CA SER A 66 -0.85 5.87 9.83
C SER A 66 0.63 5.54 9.75
N THR A 67 1.09 4.77 10.74
CA THR A 67 2.42 4.16 10.73
C THR A 67 2.58 3.28 9.49
N GLN A 68 3.73 3.39 8.82
CA GLN A 68 4.03 2.59 7.64
C GLN A 68 4.12 1.11 8.01
N GLN A 69 3.40 0.26 7.29
CA GLN A 69 3.56 -1.18 7.36
C GLN A 69 4.44 -1.66 6.22
N THR A 70 5.47 -2.45 6.54
CA THR A 70 6.47 -2.89 5.58
C THR A 70 6.50 -4.41 5.48
N VAL A 71 6.44 -4.95 4.27
CA VAL A 71 6.48 -6.39 3.98
C VAL A 71 7.58 -6.66 2.96
N SER A 72 8.49 -7.58 3.27
CA SER A 72 9.53 -8.03 2.32
C SER A 72 9.01 -9.20 1.48
N VAL A 73 9.17 -9.12 0.16
CA VAL A 73 8.76 -10.16 -0.79
C VAL A 73 9.93 -10.54 -1.68
N THR A 74 10.25 -11.83 -1.75
CA THR A 74 11.25 -12.35 -2.69
C THR A 74 10.55 -12.96 -3.89
N VAL A 75 10.85 -12.44 -5.07
CA VAL A 75 10.36 -12.98 -6.35
C VAL A 75 11.50 -13.77 -7.01
N LYS A 76 11.21 -15.00 -7.47
CA LYS A 76 12.20 -15.94 -8.04
C LYS A 76 12.10 -16.06 -9.56
#